data_AF-A0A9D3Q2W0-F1
#
_entry.id   AF-A0A9D3Q2W0-F1
#
_cell.length_a   1.000
_cell.length_b   1.000
_cell.length_c   1.000
_cell.angle_alpha   90.00
_cell.angle_beta   90.00
_cell.angle_gamma   90.00
#
_symmetry.space_group_name_H-M   'P 1'
#
loop_
_entity.id
_entity.type
_entity.pdbx_description
1 polymer ?
#
loop_
_entity_poly.entity_id
_entity_poly.type
_entity_poly.pdbx_seq_one_letter_code
_entity_poly.pdbx_strand_id
1 'polypeptide(L)'
;MRQRGCNVARWTFTTMPHKCQQDGTSCGVLALKFAECILMGGNLDIETTEEGVATRQQIAETLLEETDNLENLCFSCGKEQHDDIHWICCELCDRWFNHSCVQRPPMDKEFRCPACC
;
A
#
# COMPACT_ATOMS: atom_id res chain seq x y z
N MET A 1 -19.43 6.83 -31.97
CA MET A 1 -18.01 6.90 -32.41
C MET A 1 -17.13 6.61 -31.21
N ARG A 2 -16.41 5.48 -31.18
CA ARG A 2 -15.41 5.19 -30.14
C ARG A 2 -14.17 6.04 -30.43
N GLN A 3 -13.79 6.93 -29.51
CA GLN A 3 -12.52 7.64 -29.61
C GLN A 3 -11.40 6.59 -29.71
N ARG A 4 -10.56 6.72 -30.74
CA ARG A 4 -9.49 5.78 -31.04
C ARG A 4 -8.53 5.75 -29.85
N GLY A 5 -8.40 4.57 -29.25
CA GLY A 5 -7.61 4.32 -28.06
C GLY A 5 -6.13 4.63 -28.23
N CYS A 6 -5.46 4.77 -27.08
CA CYS A 6 -4.02 4.96 -26.93
C CYS A 6 -3.23 4.10 -27.93
N ASN A 7 -2.50 4.72 -28.85
CA ASN A 7 -1.68 4.02 -29.82
C ASN A 7 -0.36 3.61 -29.14
N VAL A 8 -0.39 2.46 -28.46
CA VAL A 8 0.71 1.91 -27.66
C VAL A 8 2.02 1.72 -28.43
N ALA A 9 1.96 1.72 -29.77
CA ALA A 9 3.14 1.63 -30.64
C ALA A 9 4.14 2.80 -30.49
N ARG A 10 3.80 3.87 -29.75
CA ARG A 10 4.68 5.03 -29.51
C ARG A 10 5.42 4.97 -28.17
N TRP A 11 5.18 3.96 -27.34
CA TRP A 11 5.85 3.83 -26.06
C TRP A 11 7.31 3.44 -26.28
N THR A 12 8.21 4.20 -25.68
CA THR A 12 9.63 3.87 -25.64
C THR A 12 9.99 3.47 -24.21
N PHE A 13 10.96 2.57 -24.10
CA PHE A 13 11.51 2.17 -22.81
C PHE A 13 12.95 2.66 -22.74
N THR A 14 13.31 3.24 -21.59
CA THR A 14 14.68 3.64 -21.32
C THR A 14 14.99 3.34 -19.86
N THR A 15 16.26 3.04 -19.58
CA THR A 15 16.77 2.95 -18.21
C THR A 15 17.41 4.28 -17.88
N MET A 16 16.89 4.95 -16.85
CA MET A 16 17.49 6.20 -16.38
C MET A 16 18.81 5.90 -15.65
N PRO A 17 19.90 6.62 -15.93
CA PRO A 17 21.15 6.47 -15.18
C PRO A 17 20.96 6.81 -13.69
N HIS A 18 21.43 5.96 -12.78
CA HIS A 18 21.37 6.15 -11.34
C HIS A 18 22.45 5.31 -10.63
N LYS A 19 22.75 5.65 -9.37
CA LYS A 19 23.67 4.86 -8.52
C LYS A 19 23.03 3.51 -8.18
N CYS A 20 23.81 2.44 -8.29
CA CYS A 20 23.34 1.09 -7.93
C CYS A 20 23.27 0.94 -6.41
N GLN A 21 22.27 0.20 -5.92
CA GLN A 21 22.17 -0.22 -4.54
C GLN A 21 23.45 -0.98 -4.09
N GLN A 22 23.93 -0.69 -2.88
CA GLN A 22 25.20 -1.24 -2.36
C GLN A 22 25.01 -2.36 -1.33
N ASP A 23 23.76 -2.64 -0.90
CA ASP A 23 23.43 -3.64 0.13
C ASP A 23 22.23 -4.51 -0.28
N GLY A 24 21.80 -5.43 0.59
CA GLY A 24 20.68 -6.36 0.31
C GLY A 24 19.30 -5.93 0.83
N THR A 25 19.18 -4.75 1.44
CA THR A 25 18.02 -4.34 2.25
C THR A 25 17.45 -2.98 1.89
N SER A 26 18.21 -2.10 1.23
CA SER A 26 17.81 -0.70 0.99
C SER A 26 16.90 -0.47 -0.22
N CYS A 27 16.56 -1.52 -0.97
CA CYS A 27 15.73 -1.44 -2.18
C CYS A 27 14.42 -0.66 -1.98
N GLY A 28 13.71 -0.90 -0.87
CA GLY A 28 12.45 -0.20 -0.57
C GLY A 28 12.62 1.30 -0.34
N VAL A 29 13.69 1.71 0.35
CA VAL A 29 14.01 3.12 0.58
C VAL A 29 14.38 3.81 -0.74
N LEU A 30 15.23 3.17 -1.54
CA LEU A 30 15.65 3.70 -2.83
C LEU A 30 14.48 3.83 -3.80
N ALA A 31 13.55 2.86 -3.83
CA ALA A 31 12.35 2.93 -4.64
C ALA A 31 11.49 4.16 -4.30
N LEU A 32 11.28 4.43 -3.01
CA LEU A 32 10.53 5.60 -2.55
C LEU A 32 11.24 6.91 -2.92
N LYS A 33 12.55 7.00 -2.68
CA LYS A 33 13.32 8.19 -3.06
C LYS A 33 13.34 8.43 -4.57
N PHE A 34 13.46 7.38 -5.38
CA PHE A 34 13.35 7.51 -6.83
C PHE A 34 11.97 8.01 -7.25
N ALA A 35 10.89 7.48 -6.67
CA ALA A 35 9.53 7.95 -6.94
C ALA A 35 9.36 9.44 -6.59
N GLU A 36 9.83 9.84 -5.40
CA GLU A 36 9.82 11.25 -4.96
C GLU A 36 10.60 12.14 -5.93
N CYS A 37 11.85 11.78 -6.27
CA CYS A 37 12.65 12.54 -7.23
C CYS A 37 11.95 12.68 -8.60
N ILE A 38 11.35 11.61 -9.12
CA ILE A 38 10.63 11.65 -10.40
C ILE A 38 9.42 12.58 -10.34
N LEU A 39 8.61 12.47 -9.27
CA LEU A 39 7.40 13.28 -9.09
C LEU A 39 7.73 14.77 -8.91
N MET A 40 8.86 15.07 -8.25
CA MET A 40 9.33 16.43 -8.02
C MET A 40 10.17 16.99 -9.18
N GLY A 41 10.38 16.24 -10.26
CA GLY A 41 11.19 16.67 -11.40
C GLY A 41 12.69 16.81 -11.09
N GLY A 42 13.18 16.11 -10.06
CA GLY A 42 14.58 16.06 -9.65
C GLY A 42 15.43 15.11 -10.50
N ASN A 43 16.74 15.08 -10.21
CA ASN A 43 17.67 14.11 -10.80
C ASN A 43 17.77 12.85 -9.92
N LEU A 44 18.16 11.72 -10.52
CA LEU A 44 18.26 10.41 -9.82
C LEU A 44 19.65 10.17 -9.19
N ASP A 45 20.37 11.23 -8.80
CA ASP A 45 21.64 11.11 -8.09
C ASP A 45 21.44 10.88 -6.58
N ILE A 46 20.77 9.78 -6.26
CA ILE A 46 20.39 9.43 -4.89
C ILE A 46 21.54 8.68 -4.22
N GLU A 47 21.89 9.09 -3.00
CA GLU A 47 22.92 8.40 -2.22
C GLU A 47 22.44 7.00 -1.79
N THR A 48 23.25 5.99 -2.13
CA THR A 48 22.95 4.56 -1.91
C THR A 48 23.77 3.95 -0.77
N THR A 49 24.45 4.77 0.03
CA THR A 49 25.19 4.32 1.23
C THR A 49 24.23 4.16 2.40
N GLU A 50 24.71 3.55 3.49
CA GLU A 50 23.93 3.37 4.72
C GLU A 50 23.39 4.71 5.27
N GLU A 51 24.24 5.75 5.26
CA GLU A 51 23.87 7.11 5.67
C GLU A 51 22.80 7.68 4.74
N GLY A 52 22.98 7.49 3.43
CA GLY A 52 22.02 7.91 2.41
C GLY A 52 20.66 7.23 2.53
N VAL A 53 20.57 6.05 3.16
CA VAL A 53 19.32 5.29 3.32
C VAL A 53 18.80 5.27 4.77
N ALA A 54 19.44 5.99 5.69
CA ALA A 54 19.08 6.11 7.10
C ALA A 54 17.81 6.96 7.36
N THR A 55 16.82 6.89 6.47
CA THR A 55 15.54 7.62 6.53
C THR A 55 14.35 6.70 6.80
N ARG A 56 14.58 5.40 7.03
CA ARG A 56 13.51 4.42 7.26
C ARG A 56 12.53 4.83 8.36
N GLN A 57 13.06 5.42 9.44
CA GLN A 57 12.25 5.91 10.55
C GLN A 57 11.35 7.06 10.10
N GLN A 58 11.89 8.04 9.39
CA GLN A 58 11.13 9.17 8.85
C GLN A 58 10.05 8.70 7.88
N ILE A 59 10.38 7.75 6.99
CA ILE A 59 9.40 7.14 6.08
C ILE A 59 8.26 6.49 6.89
N ALA A 60 8.59 5.73 7.94
CA ALA A 60 7.58 5.08 8.76
C ALA A 60 6.71 6.09 9.50
N GLU A 61 7.30 7.15 10.07
CA GLU A 61 6.59 8.24 10.73
C GLU A 61 5.64 8.95 9.77
N THR A 62 6.12 9.37 8.59
CA THR A 62 5.28 10.00 7.57
C THR A 62 4.15 9.09 7.11
N LEU A 63 4.41 7.79 6.90
CA LEU A 63 3.36 6.84 6.51
C LEU A 63 2.29 6.65 7.59
N LEU A 64 2.67 6.73 8.86
CA LEU A 64 1.73 6.63 9.98
C LEU A 64 0.95 7.93 10.18
N GLU A 65 1.57 9.09 9.98
CA GLU A 65 0.93 10.40 10.11
C GLU A 65 -0.06 10.67 8.98
N GLU A 66 0.27 10.24 7.75
CA GLU A 66 -0.52 10.48 6.55
C GLU A 66 -1.44 9.29 6.19
N THR A 67 -1.54 8.26 7.03
CA THR A 67 -2.48 7.15 6.78
C THR A 67 -3.91 7.58 7.05
N ASP A 68 -4.83 7.18 6.18
CA ASP A 68 -6.26 7.34 6.44
C ASP A 68 -6.69 6.52 7.67
N ASN A 69 -7.64 7.05 8.45
CA ASN A 69 -8.28 6.27 9.50
C ASN A 69 -9.25 5.25 8.86
N LEU A 70 -8.91 3.96 8.97
CA LEU A 70 -9.70 2.86 8.41
C LEU A 70 -10.56 2.12 9.46
N GLU A 71 -10.68 2.63 10.69
CA GLU A 71 -11.40 1.97 11.79
C GLU A 71 -12.87 1.69 11.46
N ASN A 72 -13.50 2.56 10.68
CA ASN A 72 -14.91 2.45 10.30
C ASN A 72 -15.13 1.69 8.98
N LEU A 73 -14.08 1.15 8.35
CA LEU A 73 -14.17 0.46 7.07
C LEU A 73 -14.18 -1.06 7.25
N CYS A 74 -15.06 -1.73 6.52
CA CYS A 74 -14.98 -3.18 6.41
C CYS A 74 -13.70 -3.57 5.68
N PHE A 75 -12.85 -4.37 6.33
CA PHE A 75 -11.54 -4.75 5.79
C PHE A 75 -11.59 -5.66 4.54
N SER A 76 -12.77 -6.18 4.19
CA SER A 76 -12.99 -6.99 2.97
C SER A 76 -13.45 -6.13 1.78
N CYS A 77 -14.41 -5.20 1.99
CA CYS A 77 -14.99 -4.42 0.90
C CYS A 77 -14.60 -2.94 0.86
N GLY A 78 -13.93 -2.42 1.89
CA GLY A 78 -13.50 -1.02 1.99
C GLY A 78 -14.64 -0.01 2.06
N LYS A 79 -15.79 -0.38 2.66
CA LYS A 79 -16.96 0.52 2.80
C LYS A 79 -17.27 0.78 4.26
N GLU A 80 -17.65 2.02 4.57
CA GLU A 80 -18.12 2.44 5.90
C GLU A 80 -19.57 2.03 6.14
N GLN A 81 -20.40 2.21 5.10
CA GLN A 81 -21.81 1.85 5.14
C GLN A 81 -22.05 0.66 4.21
N HIS A 82 -22.75 -0.33 4.75
CA HIS A 82 -23.20 -1.49 4.02
C HIS A 82 -24.65 -1.77 4.41
N ASP A 83 -25.43 -2.35 3.51
CA ASP A 83 -26.82 -2.74 3.79
C ASP A 83 -26.91 -3.77 4.95
N ASP A 84 -25.78 -4.42 5.24
CA ASP A 84 -25.62 -5.30 6.39
C ASP A 84 -25.10 -4.51 7.58
N ILE A 85 -25.98 -4.32 8.56
CA ILE A 85 -25.67 -3.62 9.81
C ILE A 85 -24.78 -4.45 10.76
N HIS A 86 -24.61 -5.74 10.49
CA HIS A 86 -23.87 -6.62 11.39
C HIS A 86 -22.38 -6.60 11.05
N TRP A 87 -21.57 -6.34 12.08
CA TRP A 87 -20.13 -6.36 12.02
C TRP A 87 -19.58 -7.51 12.87
N ILE A 88 -18.43 -8.03 12.47
CA ILE A 88 -17.69 -9.05 13.20
C ILE A 88 -16.20 -8.73 13.21
N CYS A 89 -15.55 -8.94 14.35
CA CYS A 89 -14.13 -8.66 14.56
C CYS A 89 -13.31 -9.96 14.50
N CYS A 90 -12.17 -9.93 13.81
CA CYS A 90 -11.22 -11.04 13.79
C CYS A 90 -10.44 -11.09 15.11
N GLU A 91 -10.43 -12.25 15.78
CA GLU A 91 -9.75 -12.41 17.07
C GLU A 91 -8.21 -12.32 17.02
N LEU A 92 -7.60 -12.43 15.83
CA LEU A 92 -6.14 -12.46 15.67
C LEU A 92 -5.54 -11.11 15.31
N CYS A 93 -6.29 -10.26 14.61
CA CYS A 93 -5.78 -8.99 14.09
C CYS A 93 -6.66 -7.78 14.42
N ASP A 94 -7.73 -7.98 15.18
CA ASP A 94 -8.68 -6.95 15.62
C ASP A 94 -9.32 -6.13 14.49
N ARG A 95 -9.27 -6.63 13.26
CA ARG A 95 -9.89 -5.99 12.08
C ARG A 95 -11.37 -6.32 12.01
N TRP A 96 -12.16 -5.32 11.62
CA TRP A 96 -13.61 -5.41 11.53
C TRP A 96 -14.11 -5.66 10.10
N PHE A 97 -15.17 -6.46 9.99
CA PHE A 97 -15.76 -6.88 8.73
C PHE A 97 -17.28 -6.81 8.79
N ASN A 98 -17.93 -6.39 7.70
CA ASN A 98 -19.34 -6.67 7.52
C ASN A 98 -19.55 -8.19 7.51
N HIS A 99 -20.54 -8.66 8.25
CA HIS A 99 -20.81 -10.10 8.43
C HIS A 99 -21.00 -10.82 7.08
N SER A 100 -21.74 -10.19 6.17
CA SER A 100 -21.94 -10.65 4.79
C SER A 100 -20.66 -10.69 3.93
N CYS A 101 -19.68 -9.83 4.19
CA CYS A 101 -18.42 -9.82 3.44
C CYS A 101 -17.49 -10.99 3.79
N VAL A 102 -17.79 -11.73 4.86
CA VAL A 102 -16.99 -12.87 5.35
C VAL A 102 -17.81 -14.15 5.48
N GLN A 103 -18.79 -14.33 4.58
CA GLN A 103 -19.64 -15.53 4.50
C GLN A 103 -20.52 -15.80 5.73
N ARG A 104 -20.86 -14.76 6.48
CA ARG A 104 -21.82 -14.82 7.59
C ARG A 104 -21.49 -15.90 8.63
N PRO A 105 -20.32 -15.85 9.28
CA PRO A 105 -19.91 -16.84 10.26
C PRO A 105 -20.88 -16.89 11.46
N PRO A 106 -20.99 -18.03 12.16
CA PRO A 106 -21.81 -18.12 13.37
C PRO A 106 -21.35 -17.11 14.43
N MET A 107 -22.29 -16.32 14.99
CA MET A 107 -22.00 -15.29 15.99
C MET A 107 -21.66 -15.84 17.38
N ASP A 108 -21.89 -17.14 17.60
CA ASP A 108 -21.60 -17.86 18.84
C ASP A 108 -20.16 -18.41 18.89
N LYS A 109 -19.34 -18.10 17.89
CA LYS A 109 -17.97 -18.60 17.76
C LYS A 109 -16.97 -17.49 17.52
N GLU A 110 -15.73 -17.76 17.93
CA GLU A 110 -14.57 -16.96 17.55
C GLU A 110 -14.42 -16.91 16.02
N PHE A 111 -14.23 -15.71 15.49
CA PHE A 111 -14.07 -15.47 14.07
C PHE A 111 -12.61 -15.19 13.72
N ARG A 112 -12.07 -15.96 12.77
CA ARG A 112 -10.79 -15.69 12.11
C ARG A 112 -11.05 -15.27 10.67
N CYS A 113 -10.49 -14.13 10.29
CA CYS A 113 -10.63 -13.64 8.92
C CYS A 113 -9.75 -14.46 7.95
N PRO A 114 -10.08 -14.51 6.65
CA PRO A 114 -9.30 -15.26 5.66
C PRO A 114 -7.82 -14.88 5.55
N ALA A 115 -7.45 -13.66 5.96
CA ALA A 115 -6.07 -13.19 5.96
C ALA A 115 -5.24 -13.68 7.16
N CYS A 116 -5.88 -14.17 8.21
CA CYS A 116 -5.23 -14.70 9.42
C CYS A 116 -5.36 -16.23 9.55
N CYS A 117 -6.04 -16.88 8.60
CA CYS A 117 -6.15 -18.33 8.51
C CYS A 117 -4.94 -18.96 7.80
#